data_AF-A0A4Y9ZHU6-F1
#
_entry.id   AF-A0A4Y9ZHU6-F1
#
_cell.length_a   1.000
_cell.length_b   1.000
_cell.length_c   1.000
_cell.angle_alpha   90.00
_cell.angle_beta   90.00
_cell.angle_gamma   90.00
#
_symmetry.space_group_name_H-M   'P 1'
#
loop_
_entity.id
_entity.type
_entity.pdbx_description
1 polymer ?
#
loop_
_entity_poly.entity_id
_entity_poly.type
_entity_poly.pdbx_seq_one_letter_code
_entity_poly.pdbx_strand_id
1 'polypeptide(L)'
;DLMYGSGYVWHIPLAHVTKNPTLRDMLLRDGLIDDALLAHLQAHSGSNKRSFRLKRSMSALSQPFLLEFKRSILCLTVRAVGEDRRYETNTPLKYYMGCEKKYLVYAAGSALCRLERSTLPQHAGRRIMIMRLLKIVRPAKLPSRSAPTCNVSVPAEGELFKFGQRMWYRDVDKPGKSAETLRLLYDAPNDGEQASGQSS
;
A
#
# COMPACT_ATOMS: atom_id res chain seq x y z
N ASP A 1 7.29 -17.91 8.71
CA ASP A 1 7.14 -16.78 7.77
C ASP A 1 8.47 -16.19 7.34
N LEU A 2 8.63 -15.99 6.03
CA LEU A 2 9.72 -15.17 5.50
C LEU A 2 9.55 -13.75 6.02
N MET A 3 10.61 -13.15 6.56
CA MET A 3 10.60 -11.77 7.05
C MET A 3 11.56 -10.92 6.21
N TYR A 4 11.17 -9.68 5.92
CA TYR A 4 12.16 -8.67 5.59
C TYR A 4 13.17 -8.57 6.76
N GLY A 5 14.42 -8.15 6.51
CA GLY A 5 15.38 -7.81 7.57
C GLY A 5 14.93 -6.66 8.51
N SER A 6 13.69 -6.19 8.35
CA SER A 6 12.97 -5.24 9.18
C SER A 6 11.96 -5.87 10.14
N GLY A 7 11.85 -7.20 10.20
CA GLY A 7 10.90 -7.89 11.07
C GLY A 7 9.45 -7.90 10.56
N TYR A 8 9.19 -7.39 9.34
CA TYR A 8 7.87 -7.48 8.71
C TYR A 8 7.76 -8.73 7.85
N VAL A 9 6.61 -9.40 7.92
CA VAL A 9 6.31 -10.60 7.12
C VAL A 9 6.31 -10.26 5.62
N TRP A 10 6.95 -11.13 4.85
CA TRP A 10 7.10 -11.03 3.41
C TRP A 10 5.82 -11.51 2.71
N HIS A 11 4.92 -10.58 2.37
CA HIS A 11 3.75 -10.90 1.56
C HIS A 11 4.11 -10.87 0.07
N ILE A 12 4.44 -12.02 -0.51
CA ILE A 12 4.54 -12.19 -1.97
C ILE A 12 3.17 -12.65 -2.47
N PRO A 13 2.45 -11.86 -3.29
CA PRO A 13 1.25 -12.36 -3.94
C PRO A 13 1.58 -13.58 -4.80
N LEU A 14 0.88 -14.70 -4.61
CA LEU A 14 1.12 -15.94 -5.36
C LEU A 14 1.01 -15.77 -6.89
N ALA A 15 0.24 -14.78 -7.36
CA ALA A 15 0.19 -14.40 -8.78
C ALA A 15 1.53 -13.86 -9.35
N HIS A 16 2.51 -13.53 -8.51
CA HIS A 16 3.88 -13.25 -8.93
C HIS A 16 4.74 -14.50 -9.03
N VAL A 17 4.47 -15.50 -8.19
CA VAL A 17 5.16 -16.80 -8.22
C VAL A 17 4.97 -17.44 -9.58
N THR A 18 3.76 -17.38 -10.14
CA THR A 18 3.45 -17.96 -11.46
C THR A 18 4.27 -17.36 -12.61
N LYS A 19 4.93 -16.20 -12.41
CA LYS A 19 5.75 -15.53 -13.41
C LYS A 19 7.24 -15.80 -13.28
N ASN A 20 7.69 -16.37 -12.16
CA ASN A 20 9.07 -16.72 -11.92
C ASN A 20 9.17 -18.26 -11.82
N PRO A 21 9.63 -18.95 -12.88
CA PRO A 21 9.66 -20.41 -12.92
C PRO A 21 10.52 -21.00 -11.81
N THR A 22 11.66 -20.39 -11.49
CA THR A 22 12.54 -20.84 -10.40
C THR A 22 11.85 -20.78 -9.03
N LEU A 23 11.17 -19.67 -8.72
CA LEU A 23 10.43 -19.53 -7.46
C LEU A 23 9.22 -20.48 -7.41
N ARG A 24 8.51 -20.63 -8.52
CA ARG A 24 7.41 -21.59 -8.63
C ARG A 24 7.86 -23.01 -8.33
N ASP A 25 8.93 -23.45 -8.98
CA ASP A 25 9.42 -24.82 -8.86
C ASP A 25 9.94 -25.09 -7.45
N MET A 26 10.53 -24.09 -6.77
CA MET A 26 10.86 -24.18 -5.34
C MET A 26 9.61 -24.38 -4.48
N LEU A 27 8.58 -23.54 -4.65
CA LEU A 27 7.38 -23.63 -3.81
C LEU A 27 6.57 -24.91 -4.04
N LEU A 28 6.56 -25.45 -5.28
CA LEU A 28 5.98 -26.76 -5.58
C LEU A 28 6.76 -27.90 -4.92
N ARG A 29 8.10 -27.88 -5.02
CA ARG A 29 8.96 -28.89 -4.37
C ARG A 29 8.82 -28.89 -2.86
N ASP A 30 8.68 -27.72 -2.25
CA ASP A 30 8.56 -27.55 -0.81
C ASP A 30 7.11 -27.79 -0.32
N GLY A 31 6.17 -28.12 -1.21
CA GLY A 31 4.77 -28.39 -0.88
C GLY A 31 3.98 -27.18 -0.39
N LEU A 32 4.48 -25.96 -0.63
CA LEU A 32 3.85 -24.70 -0.20
C LEU A 32 2.75 -24.23 -1.15
N ILE A 33 2.72 -24.77 -2.38
CA ILE A 33 1.65 -24.60 -3.36
C ILE A 33 1.43 -25.94 -4.05
N ASP A 34 0.20 -26.22 -4.49
CA ASP A 34 -0.13 -27.39 -5.29
C ASP A 34 -0.45 -27.03 -6.75
N ASP A 35 -0.49 -28.04 -7.62
CA ASP A 35 -0.76 -27.87 -9.05
C ASP A 35 -2.17 -27.32 -9.32
N ALA A 36 -3.14 -27.61 -8.45
CA ALA A 36 -4.52 -27.13 -8.60
C ALA A 36 -4.62 -25.62 -8.35
N LEU A 37 -3.98 -25.12 -7.30
CA LEU A 37 -3.83 -23.72 -6.98
C LEU A 37 -3.04 -22.99 -8.08
N LEU A 38 -2.00 -23.63 -8.62
CA LEU A 38 -1.23 -23.06 -9.72
C LEU A 38 -2.07 -22.90 -10.99
N ALA A 39 -2.82 -23.94 -11.37
CA ALA A 39 -3.72 -23.91 -12.51
C ALA A 39 -4.82 -22.85 -12.34
N HIS A 40 -5.38 -22.72 -11.12
CA HIS A 40 -6.34 -21.68 -10.78
C HIS A 40 -5.74 -20.27 -10.96
N LEU A 41 -4.52 -20.03 -10.46
CA LEU A 41 -3.83 -18.74 -10.59
C LEU A 41 -3.48 -18.40 -12.06
N GLN A 42 -3.16 -19.41 -12.87
CA GLN A 42 -2.85 -19.25 -14.30
C GLN A 42 -4.10 -18.97 -15.14
N ALA A 43 -5.20 -19.70 -14.90
CA ALA A 43 -6.48 -19.47 -15.57
C ALA A 43 -6.98 -18.03 -15.37
N HIS A 44 -6.72 -17.46 -14.20
CA HIS A 44 -7.09 -16.08 -13.92
C HIS A 44 -6.06 -15.07 -14.44
N SER A 45 -4.86 -15.44 -14.87
CA SER A 45 -3.73 -14.52 -15.15
C SER A 45 -3.77 -13.76 -16.49
N GLY A 46 -4.89 -13.78 -17.22
CA GLY A 46 -5.09 -13.03 -18.47
C GLY A 46 -4.99 -11.51 -18.32
N SER A 47 -3.77 -10.95 -18.35
CA SER A 47 -3.39 -9.71 -19.04
C SER A 47 -2.02 -9.24 -18.57
N ASN A 48 -1.12 -9.03 -19.53
CA ASN A 48 0.24 -8.49 -19.33
C ASN A 48 0.29 -7.16 -18.56
N LYS A 49 -0.83 -6.46 -18.39
CA LYS A 49 -0.96 -5.28 -17.52
C LYS A 49 -0.90 -5.61 -16.01
N ARG A 50 -0.93 -6.88 -15.58
CA ARG A 50 -0.98 -7.30 -14.16
C ARG A 50 0.37 -7.29 -13.41
N SER A 51 1.53 -7.30 -14.05
CA SER A 51 2.82 -7.40 -13.32
C SER A 51 3.16 -6.14 -12.52
N PHE A 52 2.76 -4.95 -12.98
CA PHE A 52 2.88 -3.71 -12.20
C PHE A 52 1.81 -3.58 -11.10
N ARG A 53 0.72 -4.35 -11.17
CA ARG A 53 -0.47 -4.23 -10.29
C ARG A 53 -0.34 -4.93 -8.93
N LEU A 54 0.61 -5.84 -8.78
CA LEU A 54 0.71 -6.70 -7.60
C LEU A 54 1.68 -6.17 -6.52
N LYS A 55 2.58 -5.23 -6.85
CA LYS A 55 3.52 -4.65 -5.86
C LYS A 55 2.84 -3.75 -4.82
N ARG A 56 1.58 -3.37 -5.06
CA ARG A 56 0.75 -2.53 -4.18
C ARG A 56 -0.71 -3.00 -4.18
N SER A 57 -0.91 -4.31 -4.33
CA SER A 57 -2.23 -4.91 -4.09
C SER A 57 -2.44 -5.09 -2.60
N MET A 58 -3.62 -4.76 -2.10
CA MET A 58 -3.99 -4.91 -0.70
C MET A 58 -5.39 -5.48 -0.57
N SER A 59 -5.54 -6.44 0.33
CA SER A 59 -6.83 -7.00 0.76
C SER A 59 -7.25 -6.48 2.14
N ALA A 60 -6.29 -6.02 2.95
CA ALA A 60 -6.53 -5.48 4.29
C ALA A 60 -5.75 -4.18 4.53
N LEU A 61 -6.25 -3.33 5.44
CA LEU A 61 -5.63 -2.04 5.76
C LEU A 61 -4.19 -2.18 6.26
N SER A 62 -3.97 -3.12 7.19
CA SER A 62 -2.69 -3.33 7.87
C SER A 62 -1.60 -3.89 6.96
N GLN A 63 -1.93 -4.27 5.72
CA GLN A 63 -0.99 -4.85 4.78
C GLN A 63 0.05 -3.81 4.32
N PRO A 64 1.36 -4.07 4.52
CA PRO A 64 2.40 -3.16 4.08
C PRO A 64 2.47 -3.04 2.56
N PHE A 65 2.75 -1.83 2.06
CA PHE A 65 3.00 -1.56 0.64
C PHE A 65 4.18 -0.61 0.46
N LEU A 66 4.82 -0.68 -0.71
CA LEU A 66 5.96 0.19 -1.05
C LEU A 66 5.50 1.53 -1.64
N LEU A 67 5.87 2.62 -0.98
CA LEU A 67 5.74 3.98 -1.47
C LEU A 67 7.06 4.47 -2.07
N GLU A 68 7.06 4.84 -3.35
CA GLU A 68 8.21 5.48 -4.00
C GLU A 68 8.09 7.00 -3.93
N PHE A 69 9.10 7.68 -3.39
CA PHE A 69 9.04 9.13 -3.14
C PHE A 69 9.12 9.97 -4.42
N LYS A 70 9.72 9.42 -5.48
CA LYS A 70 9.81 10.04 -6.81
C LYS A 70 8.51 9.96 -7.62
N ARG A 71 7.47 9.28 -7.13
CA ARG A 71 6.20 9.15 -7.85
C ARG A 71 5.21 10.18 -7.35
N SER A 72 4.47 10.76 -8.27
CA SER A 72 3.49 11.81 -7.97
C SER A 72 2.13 11.21 -7.59
N ILE A 73 1.80 10.03 -8.12
CA ILE A 73 0.53 9.35 -7.88
C ILE A 73 0.78 8.05 -7.11
N LEU A 74 0.09 7.91 -5.99
CA LEU A 74 -0.07 6.64 -5.31
C LEU A 74 -1.24 5.91 -5.98
N CYS A 75 -0.92 4.80 -6.64
CA CYS A 75 -1.88 3.85 -7.15
C CYS A 75 -1.81 2.59 -6.29
N LEU A 76 -2.96 2.16 -5.77
CA LEU A 76 -3.15 0.92 -5.02
C LEU A 76 -4.17 0.06 -5.75
N THR A 77 -4.02 -1.26 -5.68
CA THR A 77 -5.04 -2.20 -6.14
C THR A 77 -5.71 -2.78 -4.91
N VAL A 78 -6.97 -2.44 -4.68
CA VAL A 78 -7.77 -2.99 -3.58
C VAL A 78 -8.43 -4.26 -4.08
N ARG A 79 -8.21 -5.36 -3.34
CA ARG A 79 -8.84 -6.64 -3.60
C ARG A 79 -9.97 -6.83 -2.61
N ALA A 80 -11.19 -6.86 -3.12
CA ALA A 80 -12.35 -7.27 -2.37
C ALA A 80 -12.85 -8.61 -2.93
N VAL A 81 -13.71 -9.31 -2.19
CA VAL A 81 -14.27 -10.59 -2.61
C VAL A 81 -14.84 -10.49 -4.03
N GLY A 82 -14.19 -11.16 -4.98
CA GLY A 82 -14.60 -11.21 -6.39
C GLY A 82 -14.23 -10.01 -7.27
N GLU A 83 -13.61 -8.94 -6.75
CA GLU A 83 -13.31 -7.74 -7.55
C GLU A 83 -11.98 -7.05 -7.20
N ASP A 84 -11.21 -6.68 -8.24
CA ASP A 84 -10.01 -5.85 -8.13
C ASP A 84 -10.36 -4.39 -8.50
N ARG A 85 -10.33 -3.47 -7.54
CA ARG A 85 -10.53 -2.03 -7.77
C ARG A 85 -9.24 -1.24 -7.71
N ARG A 86 -9.13 -0.20 -8.54
CA ARG A 86 -7.98 0.70 -8.57
C ARG A 86 -8.26 1.94 -7.73
N TYR A 87 -7.45 2.17 -6.72
CA TYR A 87 -7.45 3.40 -5.95
C TYR A 87 -6.28 4.29 -6.39
N GLU A 88 -6.57 5.55 -6.73
CA GLU A 88 -5.56 6.53 -7.08
C GLU A 88 -5.67 7.79 -6.24
N THR A 89 -4.52 8.30 -5.81
CA THR A 89 -4.46 9.55 -5.09
C THR A 89 -3.11 10.24 -5.24
N ASN A 90 -3.08 11.55 -4.99
CA ASN A 90 -1.82 12.29 -4.89
C ASN A 90 -1.01 11.76 -3.71
N THR A 91 0.29 11.53 -3.90
CA THR A 91 1.18 11.13 -2.81
C THR A 91 1.21 12.21 -1.72
N PRO A 92 1.38 11.83 -0.44
CA PRO A 92 1.50 12.79 0.65
C PRO A 92 2.75 13.68 0.52
N LEU A 93 3.78 13.21 -0.20
CA LEU A 93 5.05 13.90 -0.41
C LEU A 93 5.03 14.88 -1.61
N LYS A 94 3.85 15.40 -1.97
CA LYS A 94 3.70 16.41 -3.02
C LYS A 94 3.74 17.80 -2.43
N TYR A 95 4.35 18.73 -3.17
CA TYR A 95 4.25 20.17 -2.89
C TYR A 95 3.46 20.86 -4.00
N TYR A 96 2.60 21.79 -3.59
CA TYR A 96 1.81 22.63 -4.48
C TYR A 96 2.31 24.06 -4.35
N MET A 97 2.83 24.62 -5.45
CA MET A 97 3.19 26.03 -5.51
C MET A 97 2.16 26.75 -6.37
N GLY A 98 1.23 27.47 -5.73
CA GLY A 98 0.15 28.19 -6.41
C GLY A 98 -0.87 27.29 -7.12
N CYS A 99 -1.63 27.87 -8.05
CA CYS A 99 -2.81 27.25 -8.65
C CYS A 99 -2.51 26.07 -9.61
N GLU A 100 -1.29 25.90 -10.13
CA GLU A 100 -1.09 25.00 -11.28
C GLU A 100 0.17 24.13 -11.30
N LYS A 101 1.24 24.45 -10.56
CA LYS A 101 2.51 23.68 -10.66
C LYS A 101 2.70 22.69 -9.51
N LYS A 102 2.66 21.40 -9.86
CA LYS A 102 2.92 20.26 -8.96
C LYS A 102 4.40 19.89 -9.04
N TYR A 103 5.13 19.97 -7.93
CA TYR A 103 6.53 19.55 -7.88
C TYR A 103 6.69 18.28 -7.03
N LEU A 104 7.54 17.39 -7.52
CA LEU A 104 8.06 16.27 -6.73
C LEU A 104 9.17 16.80 -5.84
N VAL A 105 9.01 16.59 -4.55
CA VAL A 105 9.95 17.07 -3.53
C VAL A 105 11.22 16.22 -3.53
N TYR A 106 11.08 14.93 -3.82
CA TYR A 106 12.16 13.95 -3.76
C TYR A 106 12.47 13.37 -5.13
N ALA A 107 13.75 13.33 -5.49
CA ALA A 107 14.26 12.71 -6.70
C ALA A 107 14.40 11.18 -6.55
N ALA A 108 14.64 10.71 -5.32
CA ALA A 108 14.70 9.28 -5.01
C ALA A 108 14.29 9.00 -3.56
N GLY A 109 14.16 7.71 -3.26
CA GLY A 109 13.80 7.18 -1.94
C GLY A 109 12.52 6.35 -2.00
N SER A 110 12.37 5.51 -0.99
CA SER A 110 11.18 4.66 -0.84
C SER A 110 11.01 4.20 0.60
N ALA A 111 9.76 4.01 1.00
CA ALA A 111 9.42 3.47 2.31
C ALA A 111 8.36 2.38 2.20
N LEU A 112 8.35 1.47 3.17
CA LEU A 112 7.21 0.65 3.49
C LEU A 112 6.23 1.48 4.30
N CYS A 113 4.97 1.47 3.87
CA CYS A 113 3.88 2.15 4.54
C CYS A 113 2.74 1.16 4.79
N ARG A 114 1.84 1.50 5.71
CA ARG A 114 0.54 0.83 5.83
C ARG A 114 -0.58 1.85 5.92
N LEU A 115 -1.78 1.42 5.58
CA LEU A 115 -2.99 2.17 5.88
C LEU A 115 -3.52 1.67 7.23
N GLU A 116 -4.16 2.55 7.99
CA GLU A 116 -4.79 2.15 9.24
C GLU A 116 -6.00 3.03 9.53
N ARG A 117 -6.92 2.51 10.35
CA ARG A 117 -8.06 3.28 10.85
C ARG A 117 -7.52 4.34 11.81
N SER A 118 -8.02 5.56 11.69
CA SER A 118 -7.60 6.65 12.56
C SER A 118 -8.14 6.47 13.97
N THR A 119 -7.27 6.55 14.97
CA THR A 119 -7.62 6.62 16.39
C THR A 119 -7.52 8.04 16.96
N LEU A 120 -7.21 9.04 16.11
CA LEU A 120 -7.06 10.43 16.53
C LEU A 120 -8.39 11.00 17.05
N PRO A 121 -8.42 11.72 18.19
CA PRO A 121 -9.66 12.26 18.77
C PRO A 121 -10.47 13.13 17.82
N GLN A 122 -9.81 13.95 17.01
CA GLN A 122 -10.44 14.82 16.00
C GLN A 122 -11.15 14.05 14.86
N HIS A 123 -10.93 12.74 14.76
CA HIS A 123 -11.59 11.85 13.80
C HIS A 123 -12.62 10.93 14.48
N ALA A 124 -12.93 11.15 15.77
CA ALA A 124 -13.93 10.36 16.49
C ALA A 124 -15.28 10.40 15.76
N GLY A 125 -15.95 9.23 15.72
CA GLY A 125 -17.24 9.05 15.04
C GLY A 125 -17.17 9.07 13.51
N ARG A 126 -15.97 9.14 12.91
CA ARG A 126 -15.79 9.18 11.45
C ARG A 126 -14.95 8.00 10.97
N ARG A 127 -15.28 7.45 9.81
CA ARG A 127 -14.49 6.39 9.17
C ARG A 127 -13.32 7.02 8.41
N ILE A 128 -12.25 7.30 9.14
CA ILE A 128 -11.05 7.94 8.59
C ILE A 128 -9.91 6.95 8.46
N MET A 129 -9.27 6.95 7.30
CA MET A 129 -8.03 6.25 7.04
C MET A 129 -6.84 7.20 7.08
N ILE A 130 -5.75 6.74 7.67
CA ILE A 130 -4.46 7.44 7.72
C ILE A 130 -3.37 6.54 7.15
N MET A 131 -2.21 7.14 6.85
CA MET A 131 -1.06 6.41 6.32
C MET A 131 0.12 6.56 7.29
N ARG A 132 0.68 5.43 7.71
CA ARG A 132 1.85 5.36 8.58
C ARG A 132 3.07 4.91 7.79
N LEU A 133 4.20 5.56 8.03
CA LEU A 133 5.50 5.11 7.55
C LEU A 133 6.00 4.02 8.50
N LEU A 134 6.27 2.84 7.96
CA LEU A 134 6.78 1.71 8.75
C LEU A 134 8.30 1.69 8.76
N LYS A 135 8.91 1.77 7.57
CA LYS A 135 10.36 1.72 7.42
C LYS A 135 10.84 2.43 6.16
N ILE A 136 11.94 3.15 6.25
CA ILE A 136 12.65 3.70 5.11
C ILE A 136 13.48 2.57 4.46
N VAL A 137 13.10 2.20 3.24
CA VAL A 137 13.80 1.16 2.46
C VAL A 137 14.98 1.76 1.70
N ARG A 138 14.80 2.98 1.17
CA ARG A 138 15.86 3.76 0.51
C ARG A 138 15.78 5.19 1.00
N PRO A 139 16.90 5.78 1.48
CA PRO A 139 16.91 7.15 1.95
C PRO A 139 16.34 8.13 0.92
N ALA A 140 15.60 9.11 1.42
CA ALA A 140 15.08 10.18 0.59
C ALA A 140 16.24 11.03 0.04
N LYS A 141 16.21 11.33 -1.26
CA LYS A 141 17.17 12.25 -1.90
C LYS A 141 16.42 13.43 -2.48
N LEU A 142 16.82 14.63 -2.09
CA LEU A 142 16.34 15.87 -2.69
C LEU A 142 16.96 16.04 -4.08
N PRO A 143 16.25 16.65 -5.03
CA PRO A 143 16.85 17.13 -6.27
C PRO A 143 17.96 18.15 -5.96
N SER A 144 19.02 18.15 -6.76
CA SER A 144 20.16 19.08 -6.62
C SER A 144 19.78 20.57 -6.72
N ARG A 145 18.57 20.87 -7.19
CA ARG A 145 18.00 22.21 -7.43
C ARG A 145 16.67 22.40 -6.68
N SER A 146 16.58 21.94 -5.43
CA SER A 146 15.35 22.09 -4.63
C SER A 146 15.06 23.56 -4.32
N ALA A 147 13.82 24.00 -4.58
CA ALA A 147 13.36 25.32 -4.17
C ALA A 147 13.45 25.47 -2.64
N PRO A 148 13.97 26.60 -2.09
CA PRO A 148 14.31 26.74 -0.67
C PRO A 148 13.14 26.63 0.33
N THR A 149 11.89 26.60 -0.14
CA THR A 149 10.69 26.85 0.68
C THR A 149 9.72 25.66 0.80
N CYS A 150 10.16 24.45 0.48
CA CYS A 150 9.29 23.27 0.52
C CYS A 150 9.22 22.64 1.93
N ASN A 151 8.11 22.88 2.66
CA ASN A 151 7.85 22.31 3.99
C ASN A 151 7.35 20.85 3.96
N VAL A 152 7.68 20.07 2.95
CA VAL A 152 7.24 18.67 2.83
C VAL A 152 8.40 17.77 3.23
N SER A 153 8.29 17.15 4.40
CA SER A 153 9.26 16.19 4.92
C SER A 153 8.73 14.76 4.84
N VAL A 154 9.65 13.80 4.70
CA VAL A 154 9.36 12.39 4.99
C VAL A 154 9.28 12.26 6.51
N PRO A 155 8.20 11.69 7.06
CA PRO A 155 8.07 11.48 8.51
C PRO A 155 9.08 10.44 9.01
N ALA A 156 9.30 10.37 10.33
CA ALA A 156 10.14 9.33 10.90
C ALA A 156 9.48 7.94 10.79
N GLU A 157 10.27 6.89 11.00
CA GLU A 157 9.72 5.53 11.09
C GLU A 157 8.73 5.42 12.25
N GLY A 158 7.58 4.80 11.99
CA GLY A 158 6.46 4.75 12.90
C GLY A 158 5.55 5.98 12.85
N GLU A 159 5.90 7.09 12.20
CA GLU A 159 5.07 8.30 12.18
C GLU A 159 4.06 8.35 11.01
N LEU A 160 3.09 9.26 11.13
CA LEU A 160 2.07 9.49 10.12
C LEU A 160 2.53 10.51 9.07
N PHE A 161 2.12 10.29 7.83
CA PHE A 161 2.38 11.25 6.76
C PHE A 161 1.63 12.57 6.99
N LYS A 162 2.33 13.67 6.76
CA LYS A 162 1.79 15.04 6.75
C LYS A 162 1.81 15.58 5.33
N PHE A 163 0.88 16.50 5.06
CA PHE A 163 0.81 17.30 3.86
C PHE A 163 0.78 18.77 4.28
N GLY A 164 1.92 19.46 4.17
CA GLY A 164 2.14 20.75 4.83
C GLY A 164 1.96 20.61 6.34
N GLN A 165 1.09 21.42 6.93
CA GLN A 165 0.79 21.39 8.37
C GLN A 165 -0.34 20.39 8.75
N ARG A 166 -0.97 19.73 7.78
CA ARG A 166 -2.13 18.84 8.04
C ARG A 166 -1.74 17.38 7.90
N MET A 167 -2.25 16.51 8.78
CA MET A 167 -2.08 15.07 8.61
C MET A 167 -2.75 14.61 7.30
N TRP A 168 -2.09 13.68 6.60
CA TRP A 168 -2.71 13.03 5.47
C TRP A 168 -3.80 12.08 5.99
N TYR A 169 -5.02 12.26 5.50
CA TYR A 169 -6.11 11.35 5.81
C TYR A 169 -7.07 11.21 4.62
N ARG A 170 -7.87 10.15 4.63
CA ARG A 170 -8.98 9.92 3.71
C ARG A 170 -10.23 9.59 4.50
N ASP A 171 -11.28 10.32 4.20
CA ASP A 171 -12.61 10.07 4.73
C ASP A 171 -13.32 9.12 3.77
N VAL A 172 -13.64 7.90 4.25
CA VAL A 172 -14.22 6.88 3.38
C VAL A 172 -15.71 7.08 3.16
N ASP A 173 -16.38 7.91 3.98
CA ASP A 173 -17.81 8.19 3.84
C ASP A 173 -18.10 9.31 2.84
N LYS A 174 -17.06 9.98 2.33
CA LYS A 174 -17.22 10.97 1.25
C LYS A 174 -17.76 10.32 -0.03
N PRO A 175 -18.50 11.07 -0.87
CA PRO A 175 -18.95 10.57 -2.16
C PRO A 175 -17.79 10.40 -3.14
N GLY A 176 -17.90 9.42 -4.04
CA GLY A 176 -17.01 9.21 -5.17
C GLY A 176 -16.31 7.85 -5.19
N LYS A 177 -15.92 7.43 -6.40
CA LYS A 177 -15.32 6.11 -6.70
C LYS A 177 -14.12 5.75 -5.81
N SER A 178 -13.29 6.74 -5.49
CA SER A 178 -12.12 6.53 -4.62
C SER A 178 -12.52 6.18 -3.20
N ALA A 179 -13.57 6.82 -2.66
CA ALA A 179 -14.07 6.54 -1.32
C ALA A 179 -14.78 5.20 -1.26
N GLU A 180 -15.59 4.86 -2.28
CA GLU A 180 -16.19 3.52 -2.44
C GLU A 180 -15.13 2.41 -2.44
N THR A 181 -14.03 2.62 -3.16
CA THR A 181 -12.91 1.66 -3.18
C THR A 181 -12.24 1.53 -1.82
N LEU A 182 -12.09 2.64 -1.07
CA LEU A 182 -11.52 2.60 0.27
C LEU A 182 -12.46 1.98 1.31
N ARG A 183 -13.80 2.11 1.16
CA ARG A 183 -14.77 1.45 2.04
C ARG A 183 -14.60 -0.07 2.02
N LEU A 184 -14.40 -0.66 0.83
CA LEU A 184 -14.13 -2.09 0.71
C LEU A 184 -12.94 -2.53 1.55
N LEU A 185 -11.87 -1.74 1.56
CA LEU A 185 -10.68 -2.03 2.36
C LEU A 185 -10.91 -1.74 3.85
N TYR A 186 -11.70 -0.71 4.17
CA TYR A 186 -12.01 -0.31 5.54
C TYR A 186 -12.87 -1.35 6.27
N ASP A 187 -13.79 -1.99 5.55
CA ASP A 187 -14.71 -2.99 6.09
C ASP A 187 -14.15 -4.42 6.02
N ALA A 188 -13.02 -4.61 5.33
CA ALA A 188 -12.35 -5.89 5.33
C ALA A 188 -11.88 -6.27 6.75
N PRO A 189 -12.01 -7.55 7.14
CA PRO A 189 -11.46 -8.03 8.40
C PRO A 189 -9.95 -7.79 8.43
N ASN A 190 -9.41 -7.47 9.60
CA ASN A 190 -7.97 -7.46 9.74
C ASN A 190 -7.48 -8.92 9.66
N ASP A 191 -6.40 -9.17 8.92
CA ASP A 191 -5.79 -10.52 8.75
C ASP A 191 -5.31 -11.19 10.07
N GLY A 192 -5.68 -10.66 11.25
CA GLY A 192 -5.38 -11.21 12.57
C GLY A 192 -6.61 -11.54 13.43
N GLU A 193 -7.83 -11.47 12.89
CA GLU A 193 -9.08 -11.75 13.64
C GLU A 193 -9.79 -13.04 13.19
N GLN A 194 -9.05 -13.97 12.58
CA GLN A 194 -9.51 -15.34 12.30
C GLN A 194 -8.56 -16.37 12.91
N ALA A 195 -8.41 -16.37 14.24
CA ALA A 195 -7.92 -17.51 15.03
C ALA A 195 -8.17 -17.31 16.54
N SER A 196 -9.40 -16.98 16.94
CA SER A 196 -9.82 -17.18 18.34
C SER A 196 -11.33 -17.35 18.37
N GLY A 197 -11.77 -18.56 18.06
CA GLY A 197 -13.19 -18.86 18.00
C GLY A 197 -13.43 -20.23 17.42
N GLN A 198 -13.01 -21.27 18.15
CA GLN A 198 -13.73 -22.53 18.35
C GLN A 198 -12.80 -23.56 18.99
N SER A 199 -12.96 -23.75 20.29
CA SER A 199 -12.91 -25.08 20.91
C SER A 199 -13.88 -25.00 22.08
N SER A 200 -15.03 -25.64 21.89
CA SER A 200 -15.97 -26.02 22.94
C SER A 200 -15.34 -27.04 23.88
#